data_AF-A0A3B0XK57-F1
#
_entry.id   AF-A0A3B0XK57-F1
#
_cell.length_a   1.000
_cell.length_b   1.000
_cell.length_c   1.000
_cell.angle_alpha   90.00
_cell.angle_beta   90.00
_cell.angle_gamma   90.00
#
_symmetry.space_group_name_H-M   'P 1'
#
loop_
_entity.id
_entity.type
_entity.pdbx_description
1 polymer ?
#
loop_
_entity_poly.entity_id
_entity_poly.type
_entity_poly.pdbx_seq_one_letter_code
_entity_poly.pdbx_strand_id
1 'polypeptide(L)' 'MASENIINLENLLQPISEENPAGIDIREDSSPTSIYYAIKDARKSARAAERSNMFD' A
#
# COMPACT_ATOMS: atom_id res chain seq x y z
N MET A 1 -6.01 -27.14 -5.98
CA MET A 1 -5.95 -26.83 -4.53
C MET A 1 -6.21 -25.34 -4.38
N ALA A 2 -7.02 -24.93 -3.41
CA ALA A 2 -7.19 -23.50 -3.13
C ALA A 2 -5.91 -22.97 -2.47
N SER A 3 -5.51 -21.74 -2.82
CA SER A 3 -4.39 -21.05 -2.17
C SER A 3 -4.71 -20.75 -0.71
N GLU A 4 -3.68 -20.68 0.14
CA GLU A 4 -3.86 -20.24 1.53
C GLU A 4 -4.45 -18.82 1.58
N ASN A 5 -5.35 -18.62 2.53
CA ASN A 5 -6.04 -17.36 2.70
C ASN A 5 -5.22 -16.42 3.60
N ILE A 6 -4.16 -15.84 3.01
CA ILE A 6 -3.18 -14.99 3.72
C ILE A 6 -3.78 -13.60 4.02
N ILE A 7 -4.79 -13.18 3.25
CA ILE A 7 -5.43 -11.87 3.36
C ILE A 7 -6.83 -12.05 3.96
N ASN A 8 -7.10 -11.35 5.07
CA ASN A 8 -8.45 -11.31 5.65
C ASN A 8 -9.34 -10.35 4.85
N LEU A 9 -10.16 -10.91 3.95
CA LEU A 9 -11.05 -10.14 3.09
C LEU A 9 -12.22 -9.51 3.86
N GLU A 10 -12.80 -10.18 4.85
CA GLU A 10 -13.87 -9.60 5.67
C GLU A 10 -13.44 -8.27 6.31
N ASN A 11 -12.21 -8.22 6.83
CA ASN A 11 -11.66 -7.01 7.45
C ASN A 11 -11.44 -5.89 6.43
N LEU A 12 -10.98 -6.20 5.21
CA LEU A 12 -10.74 -5.20 4.17
C LEU A 12 -12.03 -4.58 3.61
N LEU A 13 -13.16 -5.27 3.78
CA LEU A 13 -14.48 -4.78 3.36
C LEU A 13 -15.16 -3.92 4.44
N GLN A 14 -14.59 -3.84 5.64
CA GLN A 14 -15.15 -2.98 6.69
C GLN A 14 -14.92 -1.50 6.34
N PRO A 15 -15.91 -0.63 6.63
CA PRO A 15 -15.73 0.81 6.48
C PRO A 15 -14.64 1.30 7.44
N ILE A 16 -13.92 2.35 7.04
CA ILE A 16 -12.94 3.02 7.92
C ILE A 16 -13.66 3.75 9.07
N SER A 17 -14.78 4.43 8.78
CA SER A 17 -15.72 4.97 9.78
C SER A 17 -17.14 5.06 9.20
N GLU A 18 -18.14 5.32 10.04
CA GLU A 18 -19.54 5.45 9.60
C GLU A 18 -19.73 6.68 8.69
N GLU A 19 -19.13 7.81 9.05
CA GLU A 19 -19.26 9.08 8.33
C GLU A 19 -18.35 9.15 7.10
N ASN A 20 -17.23 8.41 7.12
CA ASN A 20 -16.29 8.36 6.01
C ASN A 20 -15.82 6.92 5.75
N PRO A 21 -16.65 6.10 5.05
CA PRO A 21 -16.36 4.69 4.82
C PRO A 21 -15.04 4.43 4.09
N ALA A 22 -14.62 5.36 3.22
CA ALA A 22 -13.38 5.25 2.45
C ALA A 22 -12.16 5.88 3.15
N GLY A 23 -12.38 6.59 4.27
CA GLY A 23 -11.33 7.33 4.97
C GLY A 23 -10.86 8.57 4.18
N ILE A 24 -9.70 9.10 4.59
CA ILE A 24 -9.10 10.29 3.97
C ILE A 24 -8.27 9.92 2.74
N ASP A 25 -8.18 10.83 1.76
CA ASP A 25 -7.20 10.66 0.68
C ASP A 25 -5.80 10.97 1.19
N ILE A 26 -5.03 9.93 1.50
CA ILE A 26 -3.65 10.03 1.96
C ILE A 26 -2.69 10.71 0.96
N ARG A 27 -3.12 10.96 -0.28
CA ARG A 27 -2.33 11.71 -1.28
C ARG A 27 -2.29 13.20 -1.00
N GLU A 28 -3.25 13.72 -0.25
CA GLU A 28 -3.33 15.13 0.12
C GLU A 28 -2.32 15.48 1.22
N ASP A 29 -1.80 14.49 1.95
CA ASP A 29 -0.75 14.69 2.95
C ASP A 29 0.61 14.94 2.29
N SER A 30 1.00 16.22 2.25
CA SER A 30 2.31 16.68 1.78
C SER A 30 3.38 16.74 2.88
N SER A 31 3.10 16.21 4.07
CA SER A 31 4.06 16.22 5.18
C SER A 31 5.29 15.35 4.87
N PRO A 32 6.44 15.63 5.51
CA PRO A 32 7.62 14.77 5.42
C PRO A 32 7.40 13.33 5.90
N THR A 33 6.34 13.11 6.68
CA THR A 33 5.95 11.82 7.26
C THR A 33 4.80 11.16 6.51
N SER A 34 4.44 11.67 5.32
CA SER A 34 3.34 11.15 4.51
C SER A 34 3.52 9.67 4.19
N ILE A 35 2.57 8.86 4.66
CA ILE A 35 2.56 7.42 4.46
C ILE A 35 2.45 7.08 2.97
N TYR A 36 1.72 7.88 2.20
CA TYR A 36 1.62 7.71 0.75
C TYR A 36 2.99 7.79 0.06
N TYR A 37 3.78 8.82 0.38
CA TYR A 37 5.12 8.96 -0.20
C TYR A 37 6.07 7.87 0.29
N ALA A 38 5.99 7.46 1.56
CA ALA A 38 6.78 6.33 2.07
C ALA A 38 6.53 5.03 1.28
N ILE A 39 5.26 4.68 1.01
CA ILE A 39 4.89 3.49 0.21
C ILE A 39 5.33 3.66 -1.26
N LYS A 40 5.14 4.85 -1.83
CA LYS A 40 5.57 5.17 -3.20
C LYS A 40 7.07 4.95 -3.38
N ASP A 41 7.88 5.42 -2.43
CA ASP A 41 9.33 5.30 -2.47
C ASP A 41 9.79 3.86 -2.25
N ALA A 42 9.18 3.12 -1.32
CA ALA A 42 9.45 1.69 -1.14
C ALA A 42 9.20 0.89 -2.44
N ARG A 43 8.07 1.15 -3.13
CA ARG A 43 7.75 0.52 -4.42
C ARG A 43 8.70 0.93 -5.53
N LYS A 44 9.22 2.16 -5.51
CA LYS A 44 10.23 2.63 -6.47
C LYS A 44 11.56 1.91 -6.24
N SER A 45 11.97 1.79 -4.97
CA SER A 45 13.18 1.08 -4.56
C SER A 45 13.14 -0.40 -4.95
N ALA A 46 12.02 -1.10 -4.66
CA ALA A 46 11.84 -2.50 -5.05
C ALA A 46 11.99 -2.71 -6.57
N ARG A 47 11.36 -1.86 -7.39
CA ARG A 47 11.51 -1.93 -8.85
C ARG A 47 12.94 -1.63 -9.32
N ALA A 48 13.65 -0.74 -8.64
CA ALA A 48 15.05 -0.47 -8.96
C ALA A 48 15.93 -1.70 -8.65
N ALA A 49 15.69 -2.36 -7.52
CA ALA A 49 16.35 -3.62 -7.15
C ALA A 49 16.05 -4.74 -8.16
N GLU A 50 14.79 -4.91 -8.57
CA GLU A 50 14.41 -5.86 -9.63
C GLU A 50 15.22 -5.63 -10.91
N ARG A 51 15.32 -4.37 -11.37
CA ARG A 51 16.10 -4.04 -12.58
C ARG A 51 17.60 -4.24 -12.40
N SER A 52 18.19 -3.91 -11.25
CA SER A 52 19.62 -4.11 -11.03
C SER A 52 19.97 -5.60 -11.04
N ASN A 53 19.12 -6.44 -10.45
CA ASN A 53 19.29 -7.89 -10.44
C ASN A 53 19.05 -8.58 -11.80
N MET A 54 18.56 -7.86 -12.82
CA MET A 54 18.44 -8.42 -14.17
C MET A 54 19.75 -8.42 -14.96
N PHE A 55 20.74 -7.63 -14.53
CA PHE A 55 22.01 -7.44 -15.22
C PHE A 55 23.22 -7.90 -14.41
N ASP A 56 22.98 -8.53 -13.25
CA ASP A 56 23.97 -9.24 -12.41
C ASP A 56 23.90 -10.75 -12.68
#